data_AF-A0A3C2ALE5-F1
#
_entry.id   AF-A0A3C2ALE5-F1
#
_cell.length_a   1.000
_cell.length_b   1.000
_cell.length_c   1.000
_cell.angle_alpha   90.00
_cell.angle_beta   90.00
_cell.angle_gamma   90.00
#
_symmetry.space_group_name_H-M   'P 1'
#
loop_
_entity.id
_entity.type
_entity.pdbx_description
1 polymer ?
#
loop_
_entity_poly.entity_id
_entity_poly.type
_entity_poly.pdbx_seq_one_letter_code
_entity_poly.pdbx_strand_id
1 'polypeptide(L)'
;GGHQKATFGAAVKQKLLNFAVSLPFKYKAPAVAQIPKGTKVSYAEAVAEWNNVREALKREYETVDESIVGNELFKHPAAGKLSILQSVKFMRQHVLRHVGQIDRTLKVVS
;
A
#
# COMPACT_ATOMS: atom_id res chain seq x y z
N GLY A 1 26.18 -1.61 4.73
CA GLY A 1 25.03 -0.68 4.78
C GLY A 1 23.96 -1.30 5.63
N GLY A 2 23.41 -0.59 6.62
CA GLY A 2 22.68 -1.18 7.75
C GLY A 2 21.39 -1.92 7.39
N HIS A 3 21.45 -3.25 7.36
CA HIS A 3 20.31 -4.17 7.37
C HIS A 3 19.81 -4.32 8.82
N GLN A 4 19.10 -3.31 9.33
CA GLN A 4 18.50 -3.44 10.66
C GLN A 4 17.15 -4.16 10.55
N LYS A 5 17.02 -5.24 11.31
CA LYS A 5 15.76 -5.99 11.45
C LYS A 5 14.70 -5.08 12.08
N ALA A 6 13.44 -5.26 11.68
CA ALA A 6 12.32 -4.50 12.23
C ALA A 6 12.30 -4.59 13.77
N THR A 7 12.31 -3.42 14.42
CA THR A 7 12.30 -3.35 15.89
C THR A 7 10.88 -3.50 16.45
N PHE A 8 10.75 -3.80 17.74
CA PHE A 8 9.45 -3.87 18.42
C PHE A 8 8.61 -2.58 18.24
N GLY A 9 9.26 -1.41 18.24
CA GLY A 9 8.60 -0.13 17.98
C GLY A 9 8.05 0.00 16.56
N ALA A 10 8.71 -0.60 15.56
CA ALA A 10 8.23 -0.62 14.17
C ALA A 10 7.00 -1.53 14.02
N ALA A 11 6.94 -2.65 14.76
CA ALA A 11 5.77 -3.52 14.79
C ALA A 11 4.52 -2.81 15.35
N VAL A 12 4.68 -1.98 16.40
CA VAL A 12 3.59 -1.17 16.97
C VAL A 12 3.10 -0.11 15.99
N LYS A 13 4.02 0.61 15.33
CA LYS A 13 3.67 1.62 14.30
C LYS A 13 2.95 0.99 13.12
N GLN A 14 3.35 -0.20 12.68
CA GLN A 14 2.66 -0.92 11.62
C GLN A 14 1.26 -1.38 12.05
N LYS A 15 1.09 -1.87 13.29
CA LYS A 15 -0.25 -2.18 13.83
C LYS A 15 -1.14 -0.95 13.86
N LEU A 16 -0.62 0.20 14.30
CA LEU A 16 -1.36 1.46 14.29
C LEU A 16 -1.70 1.94 12.88
N LEU A 17 -0.80 1.76 11.91
CA LEU A 17 -1.06 2.06 10.50
C LEU A 17 -2.18 1.17 9.94
N ASN A 18 -2.10 -0.14 10.13
CA ASN A 18 -3.11 -1.08 9.67
C ASN A 18 -4.46 -0.81 10.35
N PHE A 19 -4.44 -0.47 11.64
CA PHE A 19 -5.62 -0.06 12.39
C PHE A 19 -6.23 1.23 11.83
N ALA A 20 -5.42 2.28 11.61
CA ALA A 20 -5.88 3.52 11.00
C ALA A 20 -6.50 3.29 9.61
N VAL A 21 -5.88 2.45 8.77
CA VAL A 21 -6.43 2.10 7.45
C VAL A 21 -7.70 1.25 7.55
N SER A 22 -7.93 0.52 8.64
CA SER A 22 -9.19 -0.21 8.85
C SER A 22 -10.36 0.70 9.27
N LEU A 23 -10.08 1.88 9.82
CA LEU A 23 -11.12 2.78 10.31
C LEU A 23 -11.81 3.56 9.18
N PRO A 24 -13.13 3.82 9.28
CA PRO A 24 -13.91 4.51 8.24
C PRO A 24 -13.66 6.03 8.18
N PHE A 25 -12.55 6.54 8.70
CA PHE A 25 -12.21 7.96 8.68
C PHE A 25 -11.64 8.39 7.33
N LYS A 26 -12.00 9.58 6.83
CA LYS A 26 -11.38 10.15 5.63
C LYS A 26 -9.96 10.60 5.94
N TYR A 27 -8.98 10.01 5.28
CA TYR A 27 -7.57 10.43 5.36
C TYR A 27 -7.21 11.27 4.14
N LYS A 28 -6.51 12.39 4.34
CA LYS A 28 -5.94 13.17 3.24
C LYS A 28 -4.81 12.36 2.60
N ALA A 29 -4.85 12.18 1.28
CA ALA A 29 -3.77 11.55 0.55
C ALA A 29 -2.49 12.40 0.69
N PRO A 30 -1.32 11.77 0.88
CA PRO A 30 -0.06 12.51 0.94
C PRO A 30 0.23 13.18 -0.41
N ALA A 31 0.97 14.30 -0.39
CA ALA A 31 1.27 15.07 -1.60
C ALA A 31 1.92 14.24 -2.71
N VAL A 32 2.78 13.27 -2.34
CA VAL A 32 3.45 12.35 -3.27
C VAL A 32 2.49 11.42 -4.01
N ALA A 33 1.29 11.17 -3.49
CA ALA A 33 0.29 10.28 -4.08
C ALA A 33 -0.79 11.03 -4.89
N GLN A 34 -0.62 12.33 -5.11
CA GLN A 34 -1.59 13.11 -5.88
C GLN A 34 -1.40 12.87 -7.37
N ILE A 35 -2.46 12.45 -8.05
CA ILE A 35 -2.52 12.40 -9.51
C ILE A 35 -2.54 13.84 -10.03
N PRO A 36 -1.70 14.22 -11.03
CA PRO A 36 -1.70 15.56 -11.58
C PRO A 36 -3.09 16.00 -12.03
N LYS A 37 -3.45 17.26 -11.75
CA LYS A 37 -4.75 17.81 -12.18
C LYS A 37 -4.85 17.73 -13.71
N GLY A 38 -6.00 17.27 -14.20
CA GLY A 38 -6.25 17.12 -15.64
C GLY A 38 -5.76 15.80 -16.23
N THR A 39 -5.19 14.89 -15.42
CA THR A 39 -4.94 13.52 -15.85
C THR A 39 -6.26 12.87 -16.27
N LYS A 40 -6.37 12.53 -17.55
CA LYS A 40 -7.48 11.76 -18.11
C LYS A 40 -6.93 10.37 -18.39
N VAL A 41 -7.46 9.39 -17.66
CA VAL A 41 -7.16 7.97 -17.85
C VAL A 41 -8.51 7.29 -18.02
N SER A 42 -8.66 6.55 -19.10
CA SER A 42 -9.83 5.69 -19.29
C SER A 42 -9.80 4.53 -18.29
N TYR A 43 -10.96 3.94 -18.02
CA TYR A 43 -11.04 2.75 -17.17
C TYR A 43 -10.16 1.61 -17.70
N ALA A 44 -10.14 1.40 -19.02
CA ALA A 44 -9.33 0.36 -19.65
C ALA A 44 -7.83 0.57 -19.41
N GLU A 45 -7.34 1.79 -19.56
CA GLU A 45 -5.94 2.14 -19.27
C GLU A 45 -5.62 1.96 -17.79
N ALA A 46 -6.50 2.36 -16.87
CA ALA A 46 -6.32 2.16 -15.44
C ALA A 46 -6.23 0.67 -15.07
N VAL A 47 -7.07 -0.18 -15.68
CA VAL A 47 -7.05 -1.63 -15.46
C VAL A 47 -5.77 -2.25 -16.00
N ALA A 48 -5.33 -1.85 -17.19
CA ALA A 48 -4.08 -2.33 -17.78
C ALA A 48 -2.89 -1.99 -16.88
N GLU A 49 -2.78 -0.73 -16.44
CA GLU A 49 -1.69 -0.29 -15.56
C GLU A 49 -1.73 -0.97 -14.19
N TRP A 50 -2.93 -1.13 -13.61
CA TRP A 50 -3.10 -1.86 -12.36
C TRP A 50 -2.57 -3.30 -12.45
N ASN A 51 -2.88 -4.00 -13.54
CA ASN A 51 -2.41 -5.36 -13.78
C ASN A 51 -0.89 -5.39 -13.96
N ASN A 52 -0.33 -4.46 -14.74
CA ASN A 52 1.11 -4.36 -14.97
C ASN A 52 1.89 -4.16 -13.65
N VAL A 53 1.46 -3.20 -12.83
CA VAL A 53 2.10 -2.92 -11.53
C VAL A 53 2.02 -4.13 -10.60
N ARG A 54 0.88 -4.84 -10.59
CA ARG A 54 0.72 -6.04 -9.75
C ARG A 54 1.59 -7.21 -10.20
N GLU A 55 1.73 -7.43 -11.51
CA GLU A 55 2.61 -8.47 -12.04
C GLU A 55 4.08 -8.13 -11.78
N ALA A 56 4.48 -6.86 -11.93
CA ALA A 56 5.82 -6.41 -11.57
C ALA A 56 6.10 -6.62 -10.07
N LEU A 57 5.15 -6.27 -9.20
CA LEU A 57 5.27 -6.45 -7.76
C LEU A 57 5.38 -7.93 -7.37
N LYS A 58 4.60 -8.80 -8.03
CA LYS A 58 4.66 -10.24 -7.82
C LYS A 58 6.03 -10.79 -8.19
N ARG A 59 6.56 -10.44 -9.37
CA ARG A 59 7.90 -10.85 -9.82
C ARG A 59 8.98 -10.38 -8.87
N GLU A 60 8.91 -9.14 -8.41
CA GLU A 60 9.85 -8.62 -7.41
C GLU A 60 9.84 -9.51 -6.16
N TYR A 61 8.67 -9.78 -5.58
CA TYR A 61 8.55 -10.62 -4.39
C TYR A 61 8.99 -12.06 -4.57
N GLU A 62 8.85 -12.64 -5.77
CA GLU A 62 9.35 -13.98 -6.10
C GLU A 62 10.89 -14.04 -6.15
N THR A 63 11.54 -12.90 -6.39
CA THR A 63 13.01 -12.80 -6.50
C THR A 63 13.70 -12.28 -5.24
N VAL A 64 12.94 -11.84 -4.25
CA VAL A 64 13.47 -11.33 -2.98
C VAL A 64 14.09 -12.47 -2.17
N ASP A 65 15.33 -12.26 -1.72
CA ASP A 65 15.99 -13.14 -0.77
C ASP A 65 15.24 -13.12 0.58
N GLU A 66 14.86 -14.29 1.09
CA GLU A 66 14.19 -14.45 2.38
C GLU A 66 14.98 -13.79 3.53
N SER A 67 16.31 -13.74 3.42
CA SER A 67 17.20 -13.13 4.42
C SER A 67 16.94 -11.64 4.64
N ILE A 68 16.35 -10.95 3.65
CA ILE A 68 16.06 -9.51 3.70
C ILE A 68 14.58 -9.19 3.88
N VAL A 69 13.68 -10.18 3.89
CA VAL A 69 12.22 -9.96 4.02
C VAL A 69 11.84 -9.21 5.29
N GLY A 70 12.59 -9.41 6.37
CA GLY A 70 12.41 -8.73 7.66
C GLY A 70 13.11 -7.37 7.80
N ASN A 71 13.88 -6.94 6.79
CA ASN A 71 14.63 -5.68 6.85
C ASN A 71 13.73 -4.49 6.50
N GLU A 72 13.90 -3.37 7.20
CA GLU A 72 13.12 -2.15 7.01
C GLU A 72 13.51 -1.36 5.73
N LEU A 73 13.16 -1.91 4.57
CA LEU A 73 13.57 -1.39 3.26
C LEU A 73 12.57 -0.38 2.66
N PHE A 74 11.29 -0.44 3.02
CA PHE A 74 10.24 0.35 2.40
C PHE A 74 9.92 1.61 3.19
N LYS A 75 10.09 2.80 2.61
CA LYS A 75 9.74 4.06 3.28
C LYS A 75 8.25 4.35 3.10
N HIS A 76 7.48 4.33 4.19
CA HIS A 76 6.08 4.74 4.22
C HIS A 76 5.92 6.19 4.73
N PRO A 77 5.19 7.07 4.01
CA PRO A 77 5.07 8.49 4.34
C PRO A 77 4.59 8.80 5.78
N ALA A 78 3.72 7.96 6.34
CA ALA A 78 3.17 8.16 7.68
C ALA A 78 3.76 7.24 8.77
N ALA A 79 4.37 6.12 8.37
CA ALA A 79 4.77 5.06 9.33
C ALA A 79 6.29 4.88 9.44
N GLY A 80 7.07 5.61 8.63
CA GLY A 80 8.51 5.43 8.55
C GLY A 80 8.86 4.19 7.76
N LYS A 81 9.97 3.53 8.09
CA LYS A 81 10.40 2.35 7.34
C LYS A 81 9.58 1.12 7.74
N LEU A 82 9.22 0.32 6.74
CA LEU A 82 8.51 -0.94 6.85
C LEU A 82 9.37 -2.04 6.22
N SER A 83 9.31 -3.24 6.77
CA SER A 83 9.87 -4.40 6.10
C SER A 83 9.00 -4.89 4.95
N ILE A 84 9.54 -5.78 4.13
CA ILE A 84 8.85 -6.34 2.95
C ILE A 84 7.54 -6.98 3.36
N LEU A 85 7.58 -7.84 4.38
CA LEU A 85 6.39 -8.49 4.91
C LEU A 85 5.36 -7.49 5.43
N GLN A 86 5.83 -6.40 6.03
CA GLN A 86 4.95 -5.38 6.58
C GLN A 86 4.25 -4.56 5.50
N SER A 87 4.98 -4.23 4.44
CA SER A 87 4.47 -3.54 3.25
C SER A 87 3.42 -4.38 2.52
N VAL A 88 3.66 -5.68 2.31
CA VAL A 88 2.68 -6.59 1.68
C VAL A 88 1.37 -6.63 2.48
N LYS A 89 1.48 -6.77 3.81
CA LYS A 89 0.30 -6.78 4.70
C LYS A 89 -0.46 -5.45 4.64
N PHE A 90 0.26 -4.33 4.64
CA PHE A 90 -0.34 -3.00 4.50
C PHE A 90 -1.08 -2.86 3.16
N MET A 91 -0.44 -3.21 2.04
CA MET A 91 -1.04 -3.10 0.71
C MET A 91 -2.32 -3.92 0.59
N ARG A 92 -2.35 -5.14 1.14
CA ARG A 92 -3.58 -5.95 1.18
C ARG A 92 -4.72 -5.24 1.90
N GLN A 93 -4.46 -4.70 3.08
CA GLN A 93 -5.49 -3.98 3.86
C GLN A 93 -5.94 -2.70 3.17
N HIS A 94 -5.00 -1.96 2.56
CA HIS A 94 -5.27 -0.75 1.81
C HIS A 94 -6.20 -1.02 0.61
N VAL A 95 -5.94 -2.08 -0.16
CA VAL A 95 -6.80 -2.45 -1.30
C VAL A 95 -8.20 -2.87 -0.84
N LEU A 96 -8.32 -3.70 0.20
CA LEU A 96 -9.63 -4.12 0.73
C LEU A 96 -10.49 -2.92 1.16
N ARG A 97 -9.87 -1.91 1.77
CA ARG A 97 -10.55 -0.66 2.10
C ARG A 97 -11.08 0.05 0.85
N HIS A 98 -10.26 0.15 -0.21
CA HIS A 98 -10.67 0.78 -1.46
C HIS A 98 -11.79 0.02 -2.17
N VAL A 99 -11.78 -1.31 -2.17
CA VAL A 99 -12.90 -2.13 -2.66
C VAL A 99 -14.19 -1.75 -1.94
N GLY A 100 -14.17 -1.71 -0.60
CA GLY A 100 -15.35 -1.29 0.16
C GLY A 100 -15.78 0.16 -0.08
N GLN A 101 -14.86 1.07 -0.46
CA GLN A 101 -15.21 2.43 -0.90
C GLN A 101 -15.91 2.42 -2.26
N ILE A 102 -15.38 1.65 -3.22
CA ILE A 102 -15.97 1.50 -4.56
C ILE A 102 -17.38 0.90 -4.44
N ASP A 103 -17.55 -0.18 -3.67
CA ASP A 103 -18.86 -0.81 -3.48
C ASP A 103 -19.90 0.14 -2.90
N ARG A 104 -19.50 0.98 -1.93
CA ARG A 104 -20.39 2.01 -1.38
C ARG A 104 -20.74 3.07 -2.41
N THR A 105 -19.79 3.50 -3.24
CA THR A 105 -20.07 4.44 -4.33
C THR A 105 -21.01 3.84 -5.35
N LEU A 106 -20.79 2.59 -5.77
CA LEU A 106 -21.63 1.87 -6.73
C LEU A 106 -23.09 1.80 -6.26
N LYS A 107 -23.33 1.50 -4.98
CA LYS A 107 -24.68 1.48 -4.38
C LYS A 107 -25.41 2.83 -4.39
N VAL A 108 -24.68 3.94 -4.48
CA VAL A 108 -25.26 5.30 -4.48
C VAL A 108 -25.56 5.77 -5.90
N VAL A 109 -24.81 5.27 -6.89
CA VAL A 109 -24.96 5.67 -8.30
C VAL A 109 -25.80 4.69 -9.13
N SER A 110 -26.04 3.48 -8.62
CA SER A 110 -26.99 2.49 -9.15
C SER A 110 -28.42 2.85 -8.79
#